data_AF-A0A117I7S5-F1
#
_entry.id   AF-A0A117I7S5-F1
#
_cell.length_a   1.000
_cell.length_b   1.000
_cell.length_c   1.000
_cell.angle_alpha   90.00
_cell.angle_beta   90.00
_cell.angle_gamma   90.00
#
_symmetry.space_group_name_H-M   'P 1'
#
loop_
_entity.id
_entity.type
_entity.pdbx_description
1 polymer ?
#
loop_
_entity_poly.entity_id
_entity_poly.type
_entity_poly.pdbx_seq_one_letter_code
_entity_poly.pdbx_strand_id
1 'polypeptide(L)'
;MAVSTLSDLLAEGVEGRGVLVRSDLNVPLDDQGNITDPGRIIASVPTLQALAEAGAKVVVTAHLGRPKGGPDAKFSLAPVAVALGEKLGRHVQLAGDVVGTDALARAEGLTDGDVLLLENIRFDPRETSKDDTERLALAQELAALVEGADGSPGAFVSDGFGVVHRKQASVYDVATLLPHYAGTLVDAEVKVLEQLTSSTERPYAVVLGGSKVSDKLAVIENLATKADSLIIGGGMCFTFLAAQGVSVGTSLCQEEMIDTCKRLLDTYADVIHLPVDIVVADKFAADAEPETVASDRIPDGKMGLDIGPESVKRFTALLSNAKTVFWNGPMGVFEFPAFAAGTKGVAEAIIGATAKGAFSVVGGGDSAAAVRQLGLPEDGFSHISTGGGASLEYLEGKVLPGIEILQ
;
A
#
# COMPACT_ATOMS: atom_id res chain seq x y z
N MET A 1 -22.83 -4.39 1.75
CA MET A 1 -23.64 -3.61 0.78
C MET A 1 -22.70 -3.19 -0.34
N ALA A 2 -23.20 -2.93 -1.55
CA ALA A 2 -22.31 -2.52 -2.64
C ALA A 2 -21.87 -1.07 -2.39
N VAL A 3 -20.56 -0.82 -2.39
CA VAL A 3 -19.98 0.52 -2.23
C VAL A 3 -20.35 1.34 -3.47
N SER A 4 -20.94 2.53 -3.28
CA SER A 4 -21.17 3.48 -4.38
C SER A 4 -19.82 3.95 -4.93
N THR A 5 -19.68 3.97 -6.25
CA THR A 5 -18.42 4.22 -6.95
C THR A 5 -18.43 5.58 -7.65
N LEU A 6 -17.27 6.01 -8.14
CA LEU A 6 -17.15 7.17 -9.02
C LEU A 6 -18.11 7.10 -10.23
N SER A 7 -18.36 5.90 -10.77
CA SER A 7 -19.28 5.74 -11.90
C SER A 7 -20.72 6.10 -11.52
N ASP A 8 -21.13 5.78 -10.30
CA ASP A 8 -22.46 6.11 -9.79
C ASP A 8 -22.60 7.62 -9.59
N LEU A 9 -21.58 8.28 -9.01
CA LEU A 9 -21.54 9.74 -8.87
C LEU A 9 -21.60 10.45 -10.23
N LEU A 10 -20.83 9.99 -11.22
CA LEU A 10 -20.84 10.58 -12.56
C LEU A 10 -22.19 10.39 -13.26
N ALA A 11 -22.88 9.27 -13.01
CA ALA A 11 -24.22 9.02 -13.54
C ALA A 11 -25.30 9.90 -12.89
N GLU A 12 -25.13 10.31 -11.63
CA GLU A 12 -25.98 11.31 -10.97
C GLU A 12 -25.82 12.72 -11.56
N GLY A 13 -24.65 13.02 -12.11
CA GLY A 13 -24.28 14.32 -12.67
C GLY A 13 -23.49 15.18 -11.67
N VAL A 14 -22.36 15.73 -12.14
CA VAL A 14 -21.42 16.52 -11.32
C VAL A 14 -21.08 17.89 -11.89
N GLU A 15 -21.66 18.28 -13.02
CA GLU A 15 -21.42 19.59 -13.64
C GLU A 15 -21.76 20.72 -12.65
N GLY A 16 -20.80 21.60 -12.37
CA GLY A 16 -20.93 22.68 -11.40
C GLY A 16 -20.93 22.27 -9.92
N ARG A 17 -20.96 20.96 -9.62
CA ARG A 17 -20.99 20.43 -8.25
C ARG A 17 -19.60 20.43 -7.63
N GLY A 18 -19.52 20.84 -6.36
CA GLY A 18 -18.30 20.69 -5.56
C GLY A 18 -18.05 19.23 -5.19
N VAL A 19 -16.84 18.73 -5.43
CA VAL A 19 -16.45 17.36 -5.09
C VAL A 19 -15.14 17.37 -4.31
N LEU A 20 -15.20 16.93 -3.05
CA LEU A 20 -14.04 16.76 -2.19
C LEU A 20 -13.43 15.38 -2.43
N VAL A 21 -12.17 15.30 -2.85
CA VAL A 21 -11.47 14.05 -3.13
C VAL A 21 -10.35 13.84 -2.14
N ARG A 22 -10.42 12.77 -1.34
CA ARG A 22 -9.31 12.32 -0.50
C ARG A 22 -8.36 11.46 -1.32
N SER A 23 -7.29 12.06 -1.85
CA SER A 23 -6.25 11.36 -2.63
C SER A 23 -5.06 10.93 -1.76
N ASP A 24 -4.38 9.85 -2.14
CA ASP A 24 -3.12 9.46 -1.49
C ASP A 24 -1.93 10.02 -2.27
N LEU A 25 -1.52 11.25 -1.95
CA LEU A 25 -0.40 11.95 -2.60
C LEU A 25 0.87 11.97 -1.74
N ASN A 26 1.03 11.01 -0.84
CA ASN A 26 2.21 10.92 0.04
C ASN A 26 3.41 10.34 -0.72
N VAL A 27 4.02 11.14 -1.59
CA VAL A 27 5.19 10.77 -2.42
C VAL A 27 6.52 10.98 -1.68
N PRO A 28 7.55 10.17 -1.97
CA PRO A 28 8.89 10.43 -1.48
C PRO A 28 9.49 11.66 -2.17
N LEU A 29 10.15 12.50 -1.37
CA LEU A 29 10.91 13.66 -1.83
C LEU A 29 12.39 13.47 -1.51
N ASP A 30 13.28 13.96 -2.38
CA ASP A 30 14.70 14.10 -2.06
C ASP A 30 14.97 15.33 -1.15
N ASP A 31 16.23 15.52 -0.75
CA ASP A 31 16.66 16.64 0.10
C ASP A 31 16.43 18.02 -0.55
N GLN A 32 16.22 18.07 -1.87
CA GLN A 32 15.94 19.28 -2.63
C GLN A 32 14.43 19.54 -2.80
N GLY A 33 13.59 18.61 -2.33
CA GLY A 33 12.14 18.67 -2.46
C GLY A 33 11.60 18.14 -3.80
N ASN A 34 12.43 17.47 -4.60
CA ASN A 34 11.99 16.87 -5.85
C ASN A 34 11.31 15.52 -5.59
N ILE A 35 10.27 15.22 -6.35
CA ILE A 35 9.58 13.94 -6.30
C ILE A 35 10.47 12.86 -6.91
N THR A 36 10.83 11.86 -6.11
CA THR A 36 11.66 10.73 -6.57
C THR A 36 10.83 9.57 -7.09
N ASP A 37 9.55 9.49 -6.71
CA ASP A 37 8.59 8.50 -7.21
C ASP A 37 7.20 9.14 -7.38
N PRO A 38 6.73 9.33 -8.63
CA PRO A 38 5.43 9.94 -8.92
C PRO A 38 4.26 8.94 -8.91
N GLY A 39 4.47 7.66 -8.57
CA GLY A 39 3.49 6.59 -8.73
C GLY A 39 2.14 6.87 -8.07
N ARG A 40 2.15 7.45 -6.87
CA ARG A 40 0.94 7.86 -6.13
C ARG A 40 0.16 8.98 -6.81
N ILE A 41 0.86 9.95 -7.43
CA ILE A 41 0.22 11.02 -8.20
C ILE A 41 -0.44 10.44 -9.43
N ILE A 42 0.28 9.59 -10.17
CA ILE A 42 -0.25 8.92 -11.37
C ILE A 42 -1.49 8.09 -11.02
N ALA A 43 -1.51 7.40 -9.88
CA ALA A 43 -2.64 6.59 -9.43
C ALA A 43 -3.91 7.41 -9.12
N SER A 44 -3.79 8.68 -8.69
CA SER A 44 -4.95 9.55 -8.43
C SER A 44 -5.48 10.28 -9.67
N VAL A 45 -4.70 10.35 -10.75
CA VAL A 45 -5.08 11.07 -11.99
C VAL A 45 -6.41 10.58 -12.58
N PRO A 46 -6.70 9.27 -12.71
CA PRO A 46 -7.93 8.82 -13.35
C PRO A 46 -9.21 9.34 -12.69
N THR A 47 -9.28 9.31 -11.35
CA THR A 47 -10.43 9.83 -10.60
C THR A 47 -10.58 11.33 -10.77
N LEU A 48 -9.48 12.07 -10.59
CA LEU A 48 -9.47 13.53 -10.67
C LEU A 48 -9.81 14.02 -12.08
N GLN A 49 -9.25 13.38 -13.10
CA GLN A 49 -9.51 13.69 -14.50
C GLN A 49 -10.97 13.45 -14.86
N ALA A 50 -11.55 12.30 -14.48
CA ALA A 50 -12.95 12.00 -14.80
C ALA A 50 -13.93 13.00 -14.18
N LEU A 51 -13.72 13.40 -12.92
CA LEU A 51 -14.52 14.45 -12.26
C LEU A 51 -14.38 15.79 -12.97
N ALA A 52 -13.14 16.19 -13.26
CA ALA A 52 -12.84 17.50 -13.79
C ALA A 52 -13.21 17.64 -15.30
N GLU A 53 -13.26 16.53 -16.04
CA GLU A 53 -13.80 16.47 -17.42
C GLU A 53 -15.34 16.48 -17.43
N ALA A 54 -15.97 15.93 -16.39
CA ALA A 54 -17.43 15.97 -16.21
C ALA A 54 -17.96 17.30 -15.64
N GLY A 55 -17.09 18.31 -15.50
CA GLY A 55 -17.46 19.66 -15.06
C GLY A 55 -17.56 19.86 -13.55
N ALA A 56 -17.08 18.91 -12.74
CA ALA A 56 -17.04 19.08 -11.29
C ALA A 56 -16.04 20.18 -10.87
N LYS A 57 -16.31 20.83 -9.74
CA LYS A 57 -15.37 21.72 -9.05
C LYS A 57 -14.61 20.90 -8.02
N VAL A 58 -13.38 20.49 -8.36
CA VAL A 58 -12.67 19.46 -7.61
C VAL A 58 -11.79 20.10 -6.53
N VAL A 59 -12.03 19.72 -5.27
CA VAL A 59 -11.18 20.06 -4.13
C VAL A 59 -10.47 18.79 -3.67
N VAL A 60 -9.15 18.75 -3.72
CA VAL A 60 -8.33 17.60 -3.37
C VAL A 60 -7.71 17.83 -1.99
N THR A 61 -7.86 16.86 -1.09
CA THR A 61 -7.18 16.83 0.20
C THR A 61 -6.23 15.63 0.27
N ALA A 62 -5.01 15.89 0.70
CA ALA A 62 -3.97 14.87 0.82
C ALA A 62 -3.03 15.15 2.00
N HIS A 63 -2.24 14.14 2.38
CA HIS A 63 -1.17 14.32 3.36
C HIS A 63 0.19 14.07 2.73
N LEU A 64 1.22 14.70 3.28
CA LEU A 64 2.61 14.43 2.94
C LEU A 64 3.44 14.26 4.23
N GLY A 65 4.13 13.13 4.35
CA GLY A 65 4.97 12.83 5.49
C GLY A 65 4.25 12.90 6.84
N ARG A 66 4.99 13.27 7.88
CA ARG A 66 4.51 13.36 9.27
C ARG A 66 5.05 14.65 9.91
N PRO A 67 4.46 15.81 9.58
CA PRO A 67 4.86 17.08 10.21
C PRO A 67 4.76 16.97 11.74
N LYS A 68 5.73 17.57 12.44
CA LYS A 68 5.76 17.65 13.89
C LYS A 68 5.80 19.12 14.29
N GLY A 69 4.83 19.57 15.07
CA GLY A 69 4.82 20.95 15.59
C GLY A 69 4.20 21.99 14.66
N GLY A 70 3.36 21.59 13.71
CA GLY A 70 2.61 22.50 12.83
C GLY A 70 3.11 22.51 11.37
N PRO A 71 2.72 23.52 10.58
CA PRO A 71 3.13 23.68 9.19
C PRO A 71 4.64 23.74 9.02
N ASP A 72 5.16 23.01 8.04
CA ASP A 72 6.59 22.94 7.72
C ASP A 72 6.76 22.82 6.21
N ALA A 73 7.54 23.73 5.62
CA ALA A 73 7.72 23.84 4.17
C ALA A 73 8.20 22.52 3.53
N LYS A 74 8.97 21.68 4.24
CA LYS A 74 9.43 20.39 3.71
C LYS A 74 8.29 19.38 3.48
N PHE A 75 7.15 19.61 4.11
CA PHE A 75 5.96 18.76 4.01
C PHE A 75 4.82 19.47 3.26
N SER A 76 5.10 20.59 2.57
CA SER A 76 4.11 21.23 1.70
C SER A 76 3.81 20.37 0.47
N LEU A 77 2.57 20.46 -0.01
CA LEU A 77 2.10 19.83 -1.25
C LEU A 77 2.40 20.66 -2.51
N ALA A 78 3.15 21.75 -2.42
CA ALA A 78 3.60 22.56 -3.58
C ALA A 78 4.23 21.73 -4.72
N PRO A 79 5.23 20.86 -4.50
CA PRO A 79 5.77 20.03 -5.59
C PRO A 79 4.72 19.08 -6.18
N VAL A 80 3.78 18.61 -5.36
CA VAL A 80 2.70 17.72 -5.78
C VAL A 80 1.69 18.44 -6.65
N ALA A 81 1.30 19.68 -6.32
CA ALA A 81 0.39 20.49 -7.13
C ALA A 81 0.93 20.70 -8.56
N VAL A 82 2.23 21.02 -8.67
CA VAL A 82 2.91 21.18 -9.97
C VAL A 82 2.86 19.90 -10.77
N ALA A 83 3.31 18.78 -10.19
CA ALA A 83 3.34 17.49 -10.87
C ALA A 83 1.94 16.98 -11.24
N LEU A 84 0.93 17.20 -10.38
CA LEU A 84 -0.44 16.83 -10.67
C LEU A 84 -1.00 17.65 -11.84
N GLY A 85 -0.70 18.95 -11.91
CA GLY A 85 -1.09 19.81 -13.03
C GLY A 85 -0.48 19.37 -14.36
N GLU A 86 0.80 18.99 -14.36
CA GLU A 86 1.45 18.42 -15.55
C GLU A 86 0.76 17.13 -16.03
N LYS A 87 0.36 16.25 -15.11
CA LYS A 87 -0.31 14.98 -15.44
C LYS A 87 -1.75 15.15 -15.90
N LEU A 88 -2.49 16.08 -15.32
CA LEU A 88 -3.87 16.38 -15.71
C LEU A 88 -3.95 17.26 -16.97
N GLY A 89 -2.84 17.84 -17.41
CA GLY A 89 -2.83 18.81 -18.52
C GLY A 89 -3.62 20.09 -18.20
N ARG A 90 -3.75 20.44 -16.92
CA ARG A 90 -4.46 21.65 -16.45
C ARG A 90 -3.78 22.24 -15.23
N HIS A 91 -4.05 23.52 -14.97
CA HIS A 91 -3.54 24.16 -13.77
C HIS A 91 -4.21 23.57 -12.53
N VAL A 92 -3.39 23.15 -11.56
CA VAL A 92 -3.85 22.75 -10.22
C VAL A 92 -3.43 23.86 -9.27
N GLN A 93 -4.42 24.51 -8.66
CA GLN A 93 -4.16 25.53 -7.65
C GLN A 93 -3.72 24.86 -6.34
N LEU A 94 -2.84 25.50 -5.57
CA LEU A 94 -2.55 25.10 -4.19
C LEU A 94 -3.09 26.17 -3.24
N ALA A 95 -3.89 25.77 -2.25
CA ALA A 95 -4.26 26.64 -1.13
C ALA A 95 -3.07 26.85 -0.18
N GLY A 96 -2.95 28.05 0.38
CA GLY A 96 -1.96 28.40 1.39
C GLY A 96 -2.29 27.87 2.80
N ASP A 97 -3.48 27.31 2.99
CA ASP A 97 -3.94 26.67 4.21
C ASP A 97 -4.83 25.46 3.90
N VAL A 98 -5.33 24.78 4.94
CA VAL A 98 -6.13 23.55 4.81
C VAL A 98 -7.62 23.87 4.68
N VAL A 99 -8.15 24.66 5.61
CA VAL A 99 -9.57 25.03 5.74
C VAL A 99 -9.72 26.50 6.19
N GLY A 100 -8.66 27.29 6.00
CA GLY A 100 -8.64 28.69 6.38
C GLY A 100 -9.21 29.59 5.30
N THR A 101 -8.92 30.87 5.43
CA THR A 101 -9.45 31.90 4.53
C THR A 101 -9.00 31.74 3.09
N ASP A 102 -7.77 31.23 2.85
CA ASP A 102 -7.27 31.06 1.49
C ASP A 102 -7.89 29.83 0.81
N ALA A 103 -8.02 28.69 1.51
CA ALA A 103 -8.72 27.52 0.99
C ALA A 103 -10.17 27.85 0.62
N LEU A 104 -10.90 28.53 1.51
CA LEU A 104 -12.29 28.92 1.26
C LEU A 104 -12.43 29.85 0.05
N ALA A 105 -11.64 30.93 -0.01
CA ALA A 105 -11.71 31.89 -1.11
C ALA A 105 -11.37 31.25 -2.47
N ARG A 106 -10.42 30.31 -2.50
CA ARG A 106 -10.09 29.57 -3.73
C ARG A 106 -11.17 28.59 -4.13
N ALA A 107 -11.77 27.89 -3.16
CA ALA A 107 -12.84 26.94 -3.41
C ALA A 107 -14.09 27.64 -3.97
N GLU A 108 -14.49 28.78 -3.40
CA GLU A 108 -15.57 29.64 -3.91
C GLU A 108 -15.29 30.16 -5.33
N GLY A 109 -14.02 30.36 -5.66
CA GLY A 109 -13.56 30.82 -6.96
C GLY A 109 -13.48 29.75 -8.05
N LEU A 110 -13.73 28.46 -7.73
CA LEU A 110 -13.66 27.39 -8.70
C LEU A 110 -14.78 27.47 -9.75
N THR A 111 -14.37 27.31 -11.00
CA THR A 111 -15.26 27.10 -12.15
C THR A 111 -15.25 25.63 -12.56
N ASP A 112 -16.15 25.26 -13.47
CA ASP A 112 -16.39 23.87 -13.83
C ASP A 112 -15.12 23.23 -14.42
N GLY A 113 -14.70 22.13 -13.81
CA GLY A 113 -13.45 21.45 -14.14
C GLY A 113 -12.21 21.99 -13.43
N ASP A 114 -12.28 23.09 -12.67
CA ASP A 114 -11.12 23.52 -11.91
C ASP A 114 -10.75 22.51 -10.81
N VAL A 115 -9.44 22.44 -10.54
CA VAL A 115 -8.87 21.57 -9.51
C VAL A 115 -8.08 22.41 -8.51
N LEU A 116 -8.49 22.35 -7.24
CA LEU A 116 -7.80 22.91 -6.09
C LEU A 116 -7.19 21.79 -5.26
N LEU A 117 -5.89 21.84 -5.01
CA LEU A 117 -5.24 21.06 -3.98
C LEU A 117 -5.17 21.89 -2.69
N LEU A 118 -5.68 21.35 -1.59
CA LEU A 118 -5.49 21.94 -0.26
C LEU A 118 -4.06 21.71 0.20
N GLU A 119 -3.57 22.55 1.12
CA GLU A 119 -2.28 22.27 1.76
C GLU A 119 -2.38 20.99 2.60
N ASN A 120 -1.23 20.43 2.98
CA ASN A 120 -1.10 19.17 3.70
C ASN A 120 -2.06 19.10 4.90
N ILE A 121 -3.05 18.19 4.81
CA ILE A 121 -4.10 18.02 5.82
C ILE A 121 -3.55 17.75 7.24
N ARG A 122 -2.32 17.24 7.35
CA ARG A 122 -1.64 17.01 8.65
C ARG A 122 -1.00 18.26 9.24
N PHE A 123 -1.05 19.41 8.57
CA PHE A 123 -0.75 20.70 9.18
C PHE A 123 -1.83 21.12 10.17
N ASP A 124 -3.05 20.61 10.01
CA ASP A 124 -4.09 20.72 11.02
C ASP A 124 -4.00 19.53 12.00
N PRO A 125 -3.74 19.75 13.30
CA PRO A 125 -3.64 18.67 14.26
C PRO A 125 -4.95 17.88 14.44
N ARG A 126 -6.10 18.51 14.12
CA ARG A 126 -7.42 17.89 14.21
C ARG A 126 -7.55 16.68 13.28
N GLU A 127 -6.83 16.63 12.16
CA GLU A 127 -6.86 15.49 11.22
C GLU A 127 -6.59 14.13 11.90
N THR A 128 -5.71 14.12 12.90
CA THR A 128 -5.31 12.88 13.61
C THR A 128 -5.73 12.86 15.07
N SER A 129 -6.61 13.78 15.47
CA SER A 129 -7.01 13.90 16.87
C SER A 129 -7.68 12.62 17.37
N LYS A 130 -7.42 12.30 18.64
CA LYS A 130 -8.14 11.22 19.34
C LYS A 130 -9.53 11.66 19.82
N ASP A 131 -9.82 12.96 19.77
CA ASP A 131 -11.15 13.51 20.08
C ASP A 131 -12.00 13.55 18.81
N ASP A 132 -13.09 12.79 18.81
CA ASP A 132 -14.03 12.71 17.69
C ASP A 132 -14.66 14.08 17.38
N THR A 133 -14.83 14.95 18.37
CA THR A 133 -15.40 16.30 18.20
C THR A 133 -14.45 17.21 17.42
N GLU A 134 -13.15 17.14 17.71
CA GLU A 134 -12.14 17.93 16.99
C GLU A 134 -12.03 17.49 15.53
N ARG A 135 -12.05 16.17 15.28
CA ARG A 135 -12.04 15.64 13.91
C ARG A 135 -13.29 16.03 13.14
N LEU A 136 -14.47 15.92 13.78
CA LEU A 136 -15.73 16.31 13.17
C LEU A 136 -15.77 17.80 12.81
N ALA A 137 -15.21 18.68 13.65
CA ALA A 137 -15.10 20.11 13.35
C ALA A 137 -14.27 20.36 12.08
N LEU A 138 -13.12 19.71 11.93
CA LEU A 138 -12.33 19.79 10.69
C LEU A 138 -13.08 19.21 9.48
N ALA A 139 -13.79 18.09 9.66
CA ALA A 139 -14.60 17.48 8.60
C ALA A 139 -15.74 18.38 8.12
N GLN A 140 -16.37 19.14 9.03
CA GLN A 140 -17.40 20.14 8.69
C GLN A 140 -16.81 21.29 7.88
N GLU A 141 -15.63 21.79 8.27
CA GLU A 141 -14.93 22.84 7.51
C GLU A 141 -14.50 22.34 6.11
N LEU A 142 -14.05 21.09 5.99
CA LEU A 142 -13.76 20.47 4.69
C LEU A 142 -15.02 20.32 3.82
N ALA A 143 -16.15 19.93 4.40
CA ALA A 143 -17.41 19.79 3.68
C ALA A 143 -17.93 21.14 3.17
N ALA A 144 -17.74 22.22 3.94
CA ALA A 144 -18.12 23.57 3.56
C ALA A 144 -17.36 24.07 2.30
N LEU A 145 -16.13 23.59 2.06
CA LEU A 145 -15.36 23.95 0.86
C LEU A 145 -16.00 23.47 -0.45
N VAL A 146 -16.92 22.52 -0.39
CA VAL A 146 -17.57 21.94 -1.59
C VAL A 146 -19.08 22.13 -1.59
N GLU A 147 -19.61 22.95 -0.68
CA GLU A 147 -21.01 23.33 -0.65
C GLU A 147 -21.33 24.28 -1.83
N GLY A 148 -22.45 24.04 -2.50
CA GLY A 148 -22.92 24.90 -3.58
C GLY A 148 -23.38 26.26 -3.05
N ALA A 149 -23.27 27.31 -3.87
CA ALA A 149 -23.73 28.66 -3.50
C ALA A 149 -25.25 28.74 -3.23
N ASP A 150 -26.01 27.76 -3.71
CA ASP A 150 -27.44 27.57 -3.48
C ASP A 150 -27.75 26.71 -2.23
N GLY A 151 -26.73 26.30 -1.47
CA GLY A 151 -26.84 25.40 -0.31
C GLY A 151 -26.98 23.92 -0.69
N SER A 152 -26.75 23.58 -1.96
CA SER A 152 -26.71 22.16 -2.37
C SER A 152 -25.47 21.47 -1.78
N PRO A 153 -25.60 20.22 -1.28
CA PRO A 153 -24.46 19.50 -0.73
C PRO A 153 -23.50 19.09 -1.85
N GLY A 154 -22.20 19.21 -1.56
CA GLY A 154 -21.16 18.62 -2.40
C GLY A 154 -21.19 17.09 -2.41
N ALA A 155 -20.12 16.47 -2.89
CA ALA A 155 -19.87 15.04 -2.77
C ALA A 155 -18.48 14.78 -2.18
N PHE A 156 -18.31 13.60 -1.60
CA PHE A 156 -17.02 13.10 -1.13
C PHE A 156 -16.59 11.87 -1.95
N VAL A 157 -15.36 11.87 -2.43
CA VAL A 157 -14.75 10.72 -3.10
C VAL A 157 -13.52 10.28 -2.31
N SER A 158 -13.57 9.06 -1.79
CA SER A 158 -12.42 8.40 -1.15
C SER A 158 -11.58 7.71 -2.22
N ASP A 159 -10.40 8.25 -2.52
CA ASP A 159 -9.51 7.74 -3.58
C ASP A 159 -8.07 7.51 -3.09
N GLY A 160 -7.90 7.38 -1.78
CA GLY A 160 -6.61 7.15 -1.15
C GLY A 160 -6.58 5.84 -0.38
N PHE A 161 -6.33 4.72 -1.05
CA PHE A 161 -6.40 3.41 -0.40
C PHE A 161 -5.39 3.25 0.76
N GLY A 162 -4.22 3.88 0.69
CA GLY A 162 -3.24 3.83 1.78
C GLY A 162 -3.66 4.54 3.07
N VAL A 163 -4.75 5.31 3.08
CA VAL A 163 -5.24 6.01 4.29
C VAL A 163 -6.52 5.40 4.88
N VAL A 164 -7.21 4.49 4.19
CA VAL A 164 -8.53 3.97 4.61
C VAL A 164 -8.49 3.13 5.90
N HIS A 165 -7.31 2.64 6.29
CA HIS A 165 -7.12 1.94 7.56
C HIS A 165 -7.17 2.86 8.79
N ARG A 166 -7.36 4.18 8.61
CA ARG A 166 -7.31 5.16 9.69
C ARG A 166 -8.65 5.90 9.83
N LYS A 167 -9.10 6.03 11.08
CA LYS A 167 -10.21 6.94 11.44
C LYS A 167 -9.66 8.36 11.57
N GLN A 168 -9.73 9.14 10.49
CA GLN A 168 -9.23 10.52 10.40
C GLN A 168 -10.33 11.46 9.88
N ALA A 169 -10.17 12.77 10.11
CA ALA A 169 -11.18 13.75 9.70
C ALA A 169 -11.46 13.70 8.18
N SER A 170 -10.39 13.72 7.38
CA SER A 170 -10.46 13.69 5.91
C SER A 170 -10.73 12.32 5.29
N VAL A 171 -10.88 11.26 6.10
CA VAL A 171 -11.05 9.88 5.64
C VAL A 171 -12.41 9.33 6.07
N TYR A 172 -12.70 9.40 7.37
CA TYR A 172 -13.88 8.80 7.99
C TYR A 172 -14.93 9.86 8.30
N ASP A 173 -14.57 10.91 9.05
CA ASP A 173 -15.57 11.82 9.61
C ASP A 173 -16.26 12.64 8.50
N VAL A 174 -15.53 13.03 7.44
CA VAL A 174 -16.14 13.72 6.28
C VAL A 174 -17.14 12.85 5.51
N ALA A 175 -16.93 11.53 5.44
CA ALA A 175 -17.85 10.59 4.79
C ALA A 175 -19.19 10.45 5.55
N THR A 176 -19.22 10.85 6.83
CA THR A 176 -20.47 10.92 7.62
C THR A 176 -21.32 12.15 7.29
N LEU A 177 -20.73 13.16 6.62
CA LEU A 177 -21.35 14.46 6.37
C LEU A 177 -21.81 14.63 4.93
N LEU A 178 -21.09 14.04 3.97
CA LEU A 178 -21.35 14.18 2.53
C LEU A 178 -21.78 12.84 1.91
N PRO A 179 -22.58 12.87 0.82
CA PRO A 179 -22.73 11.71 -0.05
C PRO A 179 -21.34 11.22 -0.48
N HIS A 180 -21.03 9.96 -0.21
CA HIS A 180 -19.69 9.41 -0.34
C HIS A 180 -19.60 8.32 -1.41
N TYR A 181 -18.46 8.27 -2.09
CA TYR A 181 -18.19 7.34 -3.18
C TYR A 181 -16.74 6.84 -3.11
N ALA A 182 -16.51 5.62 -3.56
CA ALA A 182 -15.16 5.12 -3.82
C ALA A 182 -14.65 5.66 -5.18
N GLY A 183 -13.48 6.28 -5.17
CA GLY A 183 -12.75 6.62 -6.37
C GLY A 183 -12.19 5.37 -7.06
N THR A 184 -11.61 5.56 -8.25
CA THR A 184 -11.12 4.44 -9.07
C THR A 184 -10.04 3.61 -8.37
N LEU A 185 -9.16 4.24 -7.59
CA LEU A 185 -8.08 3.55 -6.88
C LEU A 185 -8.62 2.70 -5.73
N VAL A 186 -9.50 3.28 -4.90
CA VAL A 186 -10.08 2.57 -3.76
C VAL A 186 -10.97 1.42 -4.24
N ASP A 187 -11.80 1.64 -5.25
CA ASP A 187 -12.65 0.60 -5.85
C ASP A 187 -11.82 -0.57 -6.40
N ALA A 188 -10.75 -0.27 -7.15
CA ALA A 188 -9.85 -1.29 -7.67
C ALA A 188 -9.15 -2.08 -6.56
N GLU A 189 -8.58 -1.40 -5.55
CA GLU A 189 -7.88 -2.06 -4.43
C GLU A 189 -8.84 -2.94 -3.60
N VAL A 190 -10.06 -2.47 -3.34
CA VAL A 190 -11.08 -3.27 -2.63
C VAL A 190 -11.40 -4.53 -3.41
N LYS A 191 -11.67 -4.44 -4.73
CA LYS A 191 -11.95 -5.61 -5.58
C LYS A 191 -10.81 -6.62 -5.57
N VAL A 192 -9.57 -6.15 -5.66
CA VAL A 192 -8.38 -7.02 -5.61
C VAL A 192 -8.27 -7.73 -4.27
N LEU A 193 -8.47 -7.03 -3.16
CA LEU A 193 -8.36 -7.61 -1.83
C LEU A 193 -9.53 -8.55 -1.49
N GLU A 194 -10.74 -8.22 -1.93
CA GLU A 194 -11.89 -9.13 -1.89
C GLU A 194 -11.57 -10.40 -2.67
N GLN A 195 -11.01 -10.31 -3.87
CA GLN A 195 -10.55 -11.47 -4.62
C GLN A 195 -9.49 -12.26 -3.84
N LEU A 196 -8.46 -11.62 -3.26
CA LEU A 196 -7.45 -12.34 -2.48
C LEU A 196 -7.98 -13.04 -1.21
N THR A 197 -9.09 -12.56 -0.65
CA THR A 197 -9.67 -13.09 0.58
C THR A 197 -10.86 -14.03 0.38
N SER A 198 -11.49 -14.01 -0.80
CA SER A 198 -12.69 -14.78 -1.14
C SER A 198 -12.58 -15.64 -2.42
N SER A 199 -11.50 -15.50 -3.20
CA SER A 199 -11.32 -16.21 -4.47
C SER A 199 -11.35 -17.72 -4.29
N THR A 200 -11.98 -18.39 -5.25
CA THR A 200 -12.01 -19.83 -5.41
C THR A 200 -11.01 -20.33 -6.47
N GLU A 201 -10.28 -19.43 -7.14
CA GLU A 201 -9.32 -19.76 -8.19
C GLU A 201 -8.02 -20.34 -7.61
N ARG A 202 -7.85 -21.65 -7.79
CA ARG A 202 -6.78 -22.47 -7.22
C ARG A 202 -5.89 -23.10 -8.29
N PRO A 203 -4.58 -23.34 -8.02
CA PRO A 203 -3.91 -23.15 -6.73
C PRO A 203 -3.68 -21.68 -6.36
N TYR A 204 -3.92 -21.32 -5.10
CA TYR A 204 -3.60 -20.02 -4.52
C TYR A 204 -2.27 -20.10 -3.76
N ALA A 205 -1.25 -19.42 -4.28
CA ALA A 205 0.05 -19.28 -3.64
C ALA A 205 0.19 -17.91 -2.96
N VAL A 206 0.69 -17.91 -1.74
CA VAL A 206 1.05 -16.70 -1.00
C VAL A 206 2.54 -16.72 -0.72
N VAL A 207 3.20 -15.60 -0.93
CA VAL A 207 4.64 -15.40 -0.70
C VAL A 207 4.81 -14.30 0.34
N LEU A 208 5.30 -14.63 1.52
CA LEU A 208 5.59 -13.67 2.58
C LEU A 208 7.09 -13.62 2.88
N GLY A 209 7.68 -12.43 2.76
CA GLY A 209 9.08 -12.17 3.07
C GLY A 209 9.27 -11.06 4.10
N GLY A 210 10.35 -10.28 4.01
CA GLY A 210 10.65 -9.21 4.95
C GLY A 210 11.31 -9.67 6.24
N SER A 211 11.47 -8.77 7.22
CA SER A 211 12.42 -8.96 8.33
C SER A 211 11.86 -9.63 9.58
N LYS A 212 10.56 -9.49 9.88
CA LYS A 212 9.96 -9.89 11.16
C LYS A 212 8.69 -10.73 10.97
N VAL A 213 8.56 -11.78 11.78
CA VAL A 213 7.35 -12.61 11.86
C VAL A 213 6.23 -11.88 12.57
N SER A 214 6.52 -11.13 13.64
CA SER A 214 5.51 -10.42 14.44
C SER A 214 4.64 -9.49 13.60
N ASP A 215 5.25 -8.86 12.59
CA ASP A 215 4.59 -7.88 11.72
C ASP A 215 3.65 -8.55 10.71
N LYS A 216 3.73 -9.88 10.55
CA LYS A 216 2.97 -10.65 9.56
C LYS A 216 2.17 -11.80 10.16
N LEU A 217 2.19 -11.97 11.48
CA LEU A 217 1.57 -13.13 12.14
C LEU A 217 0.09 -13.27 11.79
N ALA A 218 -0.67 -12.18 11.91
CA ALA A 218 -2.11 -12.19 11.63
C ALA A 218 -2.40 -12.48 10.15
N VAL A 219 -1.56 -11.99 9.22
CA VAL A 219 -1.66 -12.30 7.79
C VAL A 219 -1.35 -13.77 7.54
N ILE A 220 -0.31 -14.33 8.16
CA ILE A 220 0.02 -15.77 8.08
C ILE A 220 -1.16 -16.60 8.59
N GLU A 221 -1.69 -16.29 9.77
CA GLU A 221 -2.80 -17.05 10.38
C GLU A 221 -4.06 -17.01 9.50
N ASN A 222 -4.40 -15.85 8.92
CA ASN A 222 -5.56 -15.75 8.05
C ASN A 222 -5.33 -16.46 6.71
N LEU A 223 -4.21 -16.19 6.03
CA LEU A 223 -3.98 -16.69 4.67
C LEU A 223 -3.59 -18.18 4.64
N ALA A 224 -2.97 -18.73 5.69
CA ALA A 224 -2.67 -20.16 5.78
C ALA A 224 -3.94 -21.04 5.75
N THR A 225 -5.09 -20.50 6.17
CA THR A 225 -6.38 -21.21 6.08
C THR A 225 -6.98 -21.22 4.67
N LYS A 226 -6.46 -20.38 3.77
CA LYS A 226 -7.03 -20.12 2.44
C LYS A 226 -6.11 -20.59 1.31
N ALA A 227 -4.81 -20.36 1.44
CA ALA A 227 -3.80 -20.65 0.43
C ALA A 227 -3.52 -22.16 0.33
N ASP A 228 -3.22 -22.62 -0.89
CA ASP A 228 -2.72 -23.98 -1.13
C ASP A 228 -1.20 -24.07 -0.85
N SER A 229 -0.49 -22.93 -0.93
CA SER A 229 0.93 -22.83 -0.64
C SER A 229 1.25 -21.48 -0.01
N LEU A 230 1.94 -21.50 1.13
CA LEU A 230 2.45 -20.32 1.84
C LEU A 230 3.98 -20.37 1.89
N ILE A 231 4.62 -19.67 0.97
CA ILE A 231 6.08 -19.55 0.88
C ILE A 231 6.54 -18.48 1.86
N ILE A 232 7.47 -18.83 2.75
CA ILE A 232 8.09 -17.91 3.70
C ILE A 232 9.57 -17.69 3.32
N GLY A 233 9.97 -16.45 3.13
CA GLY A 233 11.35 -16.04 2.87
C GLY A 233 11.78 -14.84 3.74
N GLY A 234 12.84 -14.14 3.34
CA GLY A 234 13.35 -12.97 4.07
C GLY A 234 13.88 -13.30 5.48
N GLY A 235 14.16 -12.26 6.26
CA GLY A 235 14.59 -12.41 7.65
C GLY A 235 13.61 -13.19 8.54
N MET A 236 12.31 -13.13 8.23
CA MET A 236 11.30 -13.83 9.01
C MET A 236 11.41 -15.35 8.93
N CYS A 237 12.01 -15.92 7.88
CA CYS A 237 12.13 -17.37 7.75
C CYS A 237 13.04 -17.99 8.81
N PHE A 238 14.00 -17.24 9.36
CA PHE A 238 14.94 -17.76 10.35
C PHE A 238 14.27 -18.09 11.69
N THR A 239 13.23 -17.35 12.09
CA THR A 239 12.44 -17.74 13.27
C THR A 239 11.70 -19.06 13.05
N PHE A 240 11.21 -19.32 11.83
CA PHE A 240 10.60 -20.60 11.47
C PHE A 240 11.64 -21.74 11.44
N LEU A 241 12.83 -21.49 10.90
CA LEU A 241 13.94 -22.46 10.93
C LEU A 241 14.38 -22.77 12.38
N ALA A 242 14.54 -21.75 13.22
CA ALA A 242 14.82 -21.92 14.64
C ALA A 242 13.75 -22.76 15.35
N ALA A 243 12.47 -22.60 14.98
CA ALA A 243 11.37 -23.42 15.50
C ALA A 243 11.43 -24.91 15.08
N GLN A 244 12.16 -25.26 14.01
CA GLN A 244 12.49 -26.63 13.64
C GLN A 244 13.70 -27.19 14.40
N GLY A 245 14.32 -26.39 15.28
CA GLY A 245 15.47 -26.78 16.07
C GLY A 245 16.82 -26.67 15.35
N VAL A 246 16.89 -25.95 14.22
CA VAL A 246 18.16 -25.70 13.51
C VAL A 246 18.80 -24.39 13.98
N SER A 247 20.15 -24.35 14.00
CA SER A 247 20.89 -23.11 14.25
C SER A 247 20.72 -22.15 13.07
N VAL A 248 20.51 -20.88 13.38
CA VAL A 248 20.41 -19.80 12.39
C VAL A 248 21.59 -18.82 12.45
N GLY A 249 22.67 -19.19 13.13
CA GLY A 249 23.85 -18.33 13.31
C GLY A 249 23.47 -16.99 13.97
N THR A 250 23.87 -15.89 13.34
CA THR A 250 23.54 -14.52 13.76
C THR A 250 22.41 -13.90 12.92
N SER A 251 21.60 -14.72 12.25
CA SER A 251 20.46 -14.25 11.45
C SER A 251 19.37 -13.62 12.32
N LEU A 252 18.51 -12.79 11.73
CA LEU A 252 17.38 -12.19 12.43
C LEU A 252 16.44 -13.28 12.98
N CYS A 253 16.33 -13.39 14.31
CA CYS A 253 15.45 -14.37 14.96
C CYS A 253 14.66 -13.69 16.07
N GLN A 254 13.36 -13.95 16.11
CA GLN A 254 12.47 -13.48 17.18
C GLN A 254 12.22 -14.64 18.14
N GLU A 255 13.03 -14.75 19.19
CA GLU A 255 12.96 -15.87 20.15
C GLU A 255 11.57 -15.99 20.78
N GLU A 256 10.91 -14.87 21.05
CA GLU A 256 9.55 -14.81 21.60
C GLU A 256 8.48 -15.39 20.65
N MET A 257 8.81 -15.54 19.37
CA MET A 257 7.90 -16.06 18.32
C MET A 257 8.16 -17.53 17.97
N ILE A 258 9.17 -18.18 18.54
CA ILE A 258 9.55 -19.57 18.20
C ILE A 258 8.40 -20.55 18.45
N ASP A 259 7.77 -20.50 19.63
CA ASP A 259 6.66 -21.40 19.96
C ASP A 259 5.45 -21.17 19.04
N THR A 260 5.23 -19.92 18.64
CA THR A 260 4.18 -19.58 17.68
C THR A 260 4.49 -20.14 16.29
N CYS A 261 5.73 -19.98 15.80
CA CYS A 261 6.15 -20.52 14.52
C CYS A 261 6.08 -22.06 14.50
N LYS A 262 6.44 -22.71 15.62
CA LYS A 262 6.33 -24.16 15.78
C LYS A 262 4.87 -24.62 15.63
N ARG A 263 3.94 -23.97 16.33
CA ARG A 263 2.50 -24.24 16.20
C ARG A 263 2.02 -24.07 14.76
N LEU A 264 2.45 -23.02 14.07
CA LEU A 264 2.08 -22.77 12.68
C LEU A 264 2.61 -23.86 11.74
N LEU A 265 3.87 -24.28 11.91
CA LEU A 265 4.45 -25.38 11.14
C LEU A 265 3.73 -26.70 11.39
N ASP A 266 3.37 -27.00 12.63
CA ASP A 266 2.63 -28.22 12.97
C ASP A 266 1.20 -28.20 12.38
N THR A 267 0.54 -27.03 12.42
CA THR A 267 -0.85 -26.87 11.94
C THR A 267 -0.94 -26.86 10.42
N TYR A 268 0.03 -26.25 9.75
CA TYR A 268 0.02 -25.95 8.32
C TYR A 268 1.21 -26.59 7.58
N ALA A 269 1.66 -27.77 8.02
CA ALA A 269 2.86 -28.44 7.52
C ALA A 269 2.85 -28.65 5.98
N ASP A 270 1.68 -28.95 5.41
CA ASP A 270 1.52 -29.18 3.98
C ASP A 270 1.38 -27.88 3.17
N VAL A 271 1.12 -26.75 3.85
CA VAL A 271 0.91 -25.44 3.23
C VAL A 271 2.17 -24.58 3.33
N ILE A 272 2.86 -24.57 4.47
CA ILE A 272 4.02 -23.71 4.70
C ILE A 272 5.26 -24.28 4.02
N HIS A 273 5.94 -23.46 3.23
CA HIS A 273 7.17 -23.81 2.54
C HIS A 273 8.30 -22.86 2.92
N LEU A 274 9.32 -23.42 3.61
CA LEU A 274 10.53 -22.70 4.00
C LEU A 274 11.67 -22.90 2.97
N PRO A 275 12.68 -22.01 2.96
CA PRO A 275 13.87 -22.16 2.13
C PRO A 275 14.68 -23.41 2.50
N VAL A 276 15.34 -24.01 1.50
CA VAL A 276 16.21 -25.20 1.66
C VAL A 276 17.70 -24.85 1.64
N ASP A 277 18.02 -23.66 1.16
CA ASP A 277 19.36 -23.07 1.12
C ASP A 277 19.26 -21.55 1.30
N ILE A 278 20.32 -20.96 1.85
CA ILE A 278 20.39 -19.56 2.27
C ILE A 278 21.71 -18.98 1.79
N VAL A 279 21.68 -17.75 1.29
CA VAL A 279 22.88 -16.94 1.05
C VAL A 279 23.23 -16.22 2.34
N VAL A 280 24.40 -16.51 2.89
CA VAL A 280 24.90 -16.00 4.16
C VAL A 280 26.12 -15.09 3.98
N ALA A 281 26.34 -14.21 4.95
CA ALA A 281 27.55 -13.39 5.05
C ALA A 281 27.96 -13.21 6.53
N ASP A 282 29.18 -12.74 6.77
CA ASP A 282 29.72 -12.45 8.11
C ASP A 282 29.30 -11.07 8.66
N LYS A 283 28.83 -10.17 7.79
CA LYS A 283 28.37 -8.82 8.15
C LYS A 283 27.18 -8.36 7.30
N PHE A 284 26.35 -7.48 7.86
CA PHE A 284 25.29 -6.80 7.12
C PHE A 284 25.87 -5.60 6.35
N ALA A 285 26.37 -5.85 5.14
CA ALA A 285 26.92 -4.79 4.29
C ALA A 285 26.83 -5.14 2.80
N ALA A 286 26.74 -4.11 1.95
CA ALA A 286 26.67 -4.28 0.49
C ALA A 286 27.94 -4.92 -0.10
N ASP A 287 29.08 -4.80 0.58
CA ASP A 287 30.39 -5.35 0.18
C ASP A 287 30.72 -6.69 0.84
N ALA A 288 29.77 -7.31 1.56
CA ALA A 288 29.99 -8.58 2.22
C ALA A 288 30.09 -9.74 1.20
N GLU A 289 30.99 -10.69 1.43
CA GLU A 289 31.18 -11.85 0.53
C GLU A 289 30.07 -12.89 0.75
N PRO A 290 29.26 -13.21 -0.27
CA PRO A 290 28.17 -14.17 -0.14
C PRO A 290 28.69 -15.61 -0.19
N GLU A 291 28.15 -16.47 0.68
CA GLU A 291 28.30 -17.93 0.62
C GLU A 291 26.91 -18.57 0.63
N THR A 292 26.67 -19.60 -0.19
CA THR A 292 25.43 -20.37 -0.14
C THR A 292 25.61 -21.61 0.72
N VAL A 293 24.73 -21.80 1.70
CA VAL A 293 24.71 -22.95 2.61
C VAL A 293 23.32 -23.57 2.65
N ALA A 294 23.22 -24.83 3.05
CA ALA A 294 21.92 -25.45 3.32
C ALA A 294 21.23 -24.74 4.51
N SER A 295 19.91 -24.63 4.50
CA SER A 295 19.16 -23.89 5.53
C SER A 295 19.26 -24.50 6.93
N ASP A 296 19.64 -25.79 7.03
CA ASP A 296 19.91 -26.51 8.26
C ASP A 296 21.37 -26.44 8.75
N ARG A 297 22.23 -25.71 8.02
CA ARG A 297 23.69 -25.65 8.25
C ARG A 297 24.24 -24.23 8.14
N ILE A 298 23.51 -23.25 8.66
CA ILE A 298 23.99 -21.87 8.76
C ILE A 298 25.15 -21.82 9.78
N PRO A 299 26.37 -21.40 9.37
CA PRO A 299 27.52 -21.36 10.27
C PRO A 299 27.37 -20.34 11.41
N ASP A 300 27.94 -20.63 12.56
CA ASP A 300 28.07 -19.67 13.66
C ASP A 300 28.82 -18.41 13.20
N GLY A 301 28.35 -17.24 13.63
CA GLY A 301 28.93 -15.95 13.24
C GLY A 301 28.55 -15.46 11.83
N LYS A 302 27.75 -16.23 11.07
CA LYS A 302 27.16 -15.78 9.81
C LYS A 302 25.65 -15.52 9.95
N MET A 303 25.14 -14.61 9.14
CA MET A 303 23.72 -14.30 9.01
C MET A 303 23.23 -14.54 7.60
N GLY A 304 22.02 -15.07 7.47
CA GLY A 304 21.34 -15.20 6.19
C GLY A 304 20.77 -13.85 5.72
N LEU A 305 21.04 -13.52 4.46
CA LEU A 305 20.67 -12.25 3.84
C LEU A 305 19.82 -12.43 2.57
N ASP A 306 19.73 -13.64 2.01
CA ASP A 306 18.85 -13.98 0.89
C ASP A 306 18.54 -15.48 0.87
N ILE A 307 17.49 -15.88 0.15
CA ILE A 307 17.25 -17.30 -0.14
C ILE A 307 18.22 -17.80 -1.22
N GLY A 308 18.63 -19.06 -1.13
CA GLY A 308 19.56 -19.64 -2.09
C GLY A 308 18.90 -20.09 -3.41
N PRO A 309 19.71 -20.44 -4.42
CA PRO A 309 19.24 -20.84 -5.74
C PRO A 309 18.34 -22.08 -5.75
N GLU A 310 18.55 -23.07 -4.88
CA GLU A 310 17.68 -24.24 -4.83
C GLU A 310 16.30 -23.91 -4.24
N SER A 311 16.24 -22.95 -3.31
CA SER A 311 15.00 -22.39 -2.78
C SER A 311 14.23 -21.64 -3.86
N VAL A 312 14.90 -20.78 -4.63
CA VAL A 312 14.29 -20.06 -5.76
C VAL A 312 13.71 -21.06 -6.76
N LYS A 313 14.46 -22.10 -7.12
CA LYS A 313 13.99 -23.15 -8.05
C LYS A 313 12.78 -23.91 -7.50
N ARG A 314 12.79 -24.29 -6.21
CA ARG A 314 11.67 -24.94 -5.54
C ARG A 314 10.42 -24.05 -5.54
N PHE A 315 10.58 -22.79 -5.15
CA PHE A 315 9.48 -21.82 -5.10
C PHE A 315 8.94 -21.50 -6.49
N THR A 316 9.80 -21.45 -7.52
CA THR A 316 9.39 -21.30 -8.92
C THR A 316 8.45 -22.42 -9.35
N ALA A 317 8.74 -23.67 -8.97
CA ALA A 317 7.87 -24.80 -9.31
C ALA A 317 6.47 -24.66 -8.69
N LEU A 318 6.38 -24.22 -7.43
CA LEU A 318 5.11 -23.96 -6.74
C LEU A 318 4.33 -22.82 -7.41
N LEU A 319 5.00 -21.69 -7.65
CA LEU A 319 4.39 -20.48 -8.22
C LEU A 319 3.95 -20.68 -9.67
N SER A 320 4.71 -21.44 -10.46
CA SER A 320 4.44 -21.63 -11.90
C SER A 320 3.11 -22.32 -12.20
N ASN A 321 2.53 -23.02 -11.21
CA ASN A 321 1.25 -23.72 -11.31
C ASN A 321 0.09 -22.94 -10.66
N ALA A 322 0.37 -21.82 -9.99
CA ALA A 322 -0.65 -21.05 -9.29
C ALA A 322 -1.60 -20.36 -10.28
N LYS A 323 -2.87 -20.23 -9.88
CA LYS A 323 -3.89 -19.41 -10.54
C LYS A 323 -4.08 -18.06 -9.88
N THR A 324 -3.81 -18.01 -8.57
CA THR A 324 -3.77 -16.76 -7.81
C THR A 324 -2.44 -16.69 -7.08
N VAL A 325 -1.77 -15.54 -7.11
CA VAL A 325 -0.54 -15.29 -6.37
C VAL A 325 -0.64 -13.97 -5.61
N PHE A 326 -0.36 -14.01 -4.31
CA PHE A 326 -0.15 -12.79 -3.50
C PHE A 326 1.29 -12.77 -2.97
N TRP A 327 2.01 -11.69 -3.23
CA TRP A 327 3.39 -11.50 -2.76
C TRP A 327 3.52 -10.27 -1.89
N ASN A 328 4.01 -10.45 -0.66
CA ASN A 328 4.31 -9.38 0.27
C ASN A 328 5.62 -9.62 1.02
N GLY A 329 6.65 -8.83 0.70
CA GLY A 329 7.95 -8.81 1.36
C GLY A 329 9.05 -9.43 0.51
N PRO A 330 10.22 -8.79 0.37
CA PRO A 330 11.39 -9.34 -0.29
C PRO A 330 11.89 -10.65 0.33
N MET A 331 12.59 -11.47 -0.46
CA MET A 331 13.15 -12.75 -0.01
C MET A 331 14.54 -12.61 0.63
N GLY A 332 15.16 -11.43 0.46
CA GLY A 332 16.47 -11.06 0.96
C GLY A 332 16.65 -9.56 1.01
N VAL A 333 17.87 -9.10 1.34
CA VAL A 333 18.27 -7.69 1.39
C VAL A 333 18.51 -7.19 -0.04
N PHE A 334 17.43 -7.00 -0.80
CA PHE A 334 17.45 -6.70 -2.22
C PHE A 334 18.17 -5.39 -2.58
N GLU A 335 18.36 -4.51 -1.60
CA GLU A 335 19.12 -3.27 -1.73
C GLU A 335 20.62 -3.53 -1.97
N PHE A 336 21.10 -4.71 -1.57
CA PHE A 336 22.48 -5.15 -1.78
C PHE A 336 22.53 -6.11 -2.97
N PRO A 337 23.27 -5.78 -4.05
CA PRO A 337 23.30 -6.60 -5.27
C PRO A 337 23.65 -8.08 -5.04
N ALA A 338 24.49 -8.38 -4.05
CA ALA A 338 24.87 -9.75 -3.69
C ALA A 338 23.74 -10.58 -3.02
N PHE A 339 22.68 -9.92 -2.54
CA PHE A 339 21.59 -10.52 -1.75
C PHE A 339 20.20 -10.20 -2.33
N ALA A 340 20.15 -9.92 -3.65
CA ALA A 340 18.94 -9.58 -4.38
C ALA A 340 18.42 -10.70 -5.30
N ALA A 341 19.21 -11.76 -5.50
CA ALA A 341 18.92 -12.80 -6.48
C ALA A 341 17.66 -13.61 -6.12
N GLY A 342 17.43 -13.89 -4.84
CA GLY A 342 16.26 -14.59 -4.36
C GLY A 342 14.98 -13.79 -4.55
N THR A 343 15.02 -12.49 -4.19
CA THR A 343 13.89 -11.57 -4.43
C THR A 343 13.58 -11.46 -5.92
N LYS A 344 14.61 -11.28 -6.76
CA LYS A 344 14.46 -11.22 -8.21
C LYS A 344 13.88 -12.51 -8.79
N GLY A 345 14.43 -13.66 -8.42
CA GLY A 345 14.02 -14.95 -8.96
C GLY A 345 12.57 -15.32 -8.59
N VAL A 346 12.13 -15.00 -7.37
CA VAL A 346 10.72 -15.16 -6.98
C VAL A 346 9.83 -14.22 -7.77
N ALA A 347 10.19 -12.95 -7.92
CA ALA A 347 9.42 -12.00 -8.72
C ALA A 347 9.30 -12.42 -10.19
N GLU A 348 10.38 -12.90 -10.81
CA GLU A 348 10.38 -13.46 -12.18
C GLU A 348 9.49 -14.71 -12.30
N ALA A 349 9.47 -15.57 -11.27
CA ALA A 349 8.57 -16.72 -11.24
C ALA A 349 7.09 -16.31 -11.21
N ILE A 350 6.77 -15.24 -10.46
CA ILE A 350 5.41 -14.67 -10.40
C ILE A 350 5.03 -14.09 -11.76
N ILE A 351 5.90 -13.28 -12.38
CA ILE A 351 5.68 -12.74 -13.73
C ILE A 351 5.44 -13.87 -14.75
N GLY A 352 6.23 -14.94 -14.67
CA GLY A 352 6.05 -16.12 -15.52
C GLY A 352 4.72 -16.84 -15.30
N ALA A 353 4.18 -16.83 -14.08
CA ALA A 353 2.84 -17.34 -13.79
C ALA A 353 1.75 -16.39 -14.33
N THR A 354 1.90 -15.08 -14.17
CA THR A 354 1.00 -14.06 -14.72
C THR A 354 0.87 -14.20 -16.24
N ALA A 355 2.00 -14.35 -16.94
CA ALA A 355 2.03 -14.54 -18.38
C ALA A 355 1.29 -15.81 -18.84
N LYS A 356 1.09 -16.80 -17.96
CA LYS A 356 0.28 -18.00 -18.20
C LYS A 356 -1.19 -17.85 -17.78
N GLY A 357 -1.60 -16.65 -17.37
CA GLY A 357 -2.96 -16.32 -16.97
C GLY A 357 -3.24 -16.43 -15.47
N ALA A 358 -2.21 -16.50 -14.61
CA ALA A 358 -2.41 -16.36 -13.18
C ALA A 358 -2.76 -14.91 -12.83
N PHE A 359 -3.65 -14.71 -11.87
CA PHE A 359 -3.87 -13.41 -11.25
C PHE A 359 -2.80 -13.18 -10.17
N SER A 360 -1.99 -12.14 -10.31
CA SER A 360 -0.88 -11.86 -9.39
C SER A 360 -0.95 -10.47 -8.77
N VAL A 361 -0.75 -10.42 -7.46
CA VAL A 361 -0.81 -9.17 -6.68
C VAL A 361 0.48 -8.99 -5.90
N VAL A 362 1.13 -7.84 -6.10
CA VAL A 362 2.24 -7.38 -5.28
C VAL A 362 1.69 -6.43 -4.22
N GLY A 363 1.84 -6.81 -2.95
CA GLY A 363 1.45 -5.99 -1.81
C GLY A 363 2.65 -5.53 -0.98
N GLY A 364 2.53 -4.36 -0.36
CA GLY A 364 3.54 -3.80 0.54
C GLY A 364 4.59 -2.94 -0.17
N GLY A 365 5.02 -1.87 0.52
CA GLY A 365 5.93 -0.88 -0.05
C GLY A 365 7.27 -1.47 -0.49
N ASP A 366 7.87 -2.33 0.32
CA ASP A 366 9.18 -2.92 0.02
C ASP A 366 9.12 -3.87 -1.18
N SER A 367 8.03 -4.61 -1.38
CA SER A 367 7.85 -5.48 -2.55
C SER A 367 7.74 -4.65 -3.84
N ALA A 368 6.95 -3.57 -3.81
CA ALA A 368 6.81 -2.66 -4.94
C ALA A 368 8.14 -1.93 -5.24
N ALA A 369 8.86 -1.51 -4.21
CA ALA A 369 10.20 -0.93 -4.34
C ALA A 369 11.19 -1.94 -4.96
N ALA A 370 11.14 -3.21 -4.54
CA ALA A 370 11.98 -4.26 -5.12
C ALA A 370 11.69 -4.47 -6.62
N VAL A 371 10.43 -4.48 -7.04
CA VAL A 371 10.07 -4.55 -8.48
C VAL A 371 10.76 -3.43 -9.26
N ARG A 372 10.69 -2.20 -8.76
CA ARG A 372 11.27 -1.02 -9.42
C ARG A 372 12.79 -1.02 -9.42
N GLN A 373 13.40 -1.21 -8.26
CA GLN A 373 14.85 -1.15 -8.09
C GLN A 373 15.58 -2.27 -8.85
N LEU A 374 14.94 -3.43 -9.00
CA LEU A 374 15.48 -4.55 -9.75
C LEU A 374 15.20 -4.46 -11.26
N GLY A 375 14.53 -3.40 -11.72
CA GLY A 375 14.19 -3.20 -13.13
C GLY A 375 13.24 -4.26 -13.68
N LEU A 376 12.36 -4.79 -12.84
CA LEU A 376 11.36 -5.76 -13.24
C LEU A 376 10.15 -5.04 -13.87
N PRO A 377 9.52 -5.61 -14.90
CA PRO A 377 8.37 -5.00 -15.56
C PRO A 377 7.18 -4.93 -14.60
N GLU A 378 6.71 -3.73 -14.26
CA GLU A 378 5.54 -3.53 -13.39
C GLU A 378 4.27 -4.13 -14.03
N ASP A 379 4.16 -4.06 -15.36
CA ASP A 379 3.09 -4.67 -16.16
C ASP A 379 3.20 -6.20 -16.28
N GLY A 380 4.27 -6.80 -15.73
CA GLY A 380 4.40 -8.24 -15.56
C GLY A 380 3.53 -8.82 -14.43
N PHE A 381 2.91 -7.97 -13.62
CA PHE A 381 1.98 -8.33 -12.54
C PHE A 381 0.55 -7.90 -12.88
N SER A 382 -0.46 -8.59 -12.34
CA SER A 382 -1.86 -8.17 -12.55
C SER A 382 -2.20 -6.90 -11.75
N HIS A 383 -1.62 -6.74 -10.56
CA HIS A 383 -1.82 -5.57 -9.71
C HIS A 383 -0.62 -5.32 -8.80
N ILE A 384 -0.22 -4.05 -8.65
CA ILE A 384 0.75 -3.61 -7.64
C ILE A 384 0.03 -2.65 -6.71
N SER A 385 -0.22 -3.10 -5.47
CA SER A 385 -1.00 -2.35 -4.49
C SER A 385 -0.21 -1.18 -3.91
N THR A 386 -0.87 -0.03 -3.81
CA THR A 386 -0.36 1.21 -3.22
C THR A 386 -0.74 1.35 -1.74
N GLY A 387 -1.58 0.45 -1.24
CA GLY A 387 -2.17 0.49 0.11
C GLY A 387 -1.21 0.26 1.27
N GLY A 388 -0.06 -0.37 1.02
CA GLY A 388 0.93 -0.66 2.05
C GLY A 388 0.31 -1.37 3.27
N GLY A 389 0.28 -0.68 4.41
CA GLY A 389 -0.32 -1.18 5.65
C GLY A 389 -1.83 -1.43 5.55
N ALA A 390 -2.57 -0.64 4.74
CA ALA A 390 -4.01 -0.85 4.58
C ALA A 390 -4.31 -2.22 3.94
N SER A 391 -3.57 -2.59 2.89
CA SER A 391 -3.71 -3.89 2.24
C SER A 391 -3.42 -5.04 3.21
N LEU A 392 -2.41 -4.87 4.07
CA LEU A 392 -2.07 -5.86 5.09
C LEU A 392 -3.17 -5.98 6.15
N GLU A 393 -3.63 -4.88 6.74
CA GLU A 393 -4.70 -4.92 7.75
C GLU A 393 -5.99 -5.55 7.21
N TYR A 394 -6.33 -5.29 5.94
CA TYR A 394 -7.43 -5.97 5.28
C TYR A 394 -7.20 -7.49 5.19
N LEU A 395 -6.00 -7.91 4.78
CA LEU A 395 -5.62 -9.32 4.70
C LEU A 395 -5.45 -10.00 6.07
N GLU A 396 -5.33 -9.25 7.16
CA GLU A 396 -5.44 -9.75 8.53
C GLU A 396 -6.91 -10.03 8.92
N GLY A 397 -7.87 -9.60 8.10
CA GLY A 397 -9.31 -9.69 8.39
C GLY A 397 -9.82 -8.54 9.25
N LYS A 398 -9.07 -7.44 9.38
CA LYS A 398 -9.54 -6.24 10.10
C LYS A 398 -10.55 -5.47 9.26
N VAL A 399 -11.46 -4.81 9.97
CA VAL A 399 -12.35 -3.81 9.38
C VAL A 399 -11.56 -2.51 9.20
N LEU A 400 -11.51 -1.99 7.98
CA LEU A 400 -10.85 -0.72 7.69
C LEU A 400 -11.87 0.41 7.78
N PRO A 401 -11.75 1.37 8.71
CA PRO A 401 -12.79 2.37 8.97
C PRO A 401 -13.20 3.17 7.73
N GLY A 402 -12.24 3.54 6.89
CA GLY A 402 -12.47 4.30 5.66
C GLY A 402 -13.07 3.48 4.51
N ILE A 403 -13.13 2.15 4.61
CA ILE A 403 -13.90 1.29 3.70
C ILE A 403 -15.27 0.99 4.31
N GLU A 404 -15.31 0.67 5.60
CA GLU A 404 -16.56 0.39 6.32
C GLU A 404 -17.56 1.54 6.18
N ILE A 405 -17.09 2.78 6.28
CA ILE A 405 -17.98 3.95 6.13
C ILE A 405 -18.55 4.12 4.71
N LEU A 406 -17.95 3.47 3.71
CA LEU A 406 -18.43 3.51 2.31
C LEU A 406 -19.41 2.38 1.99
N GLN A 407 -19.63 1.45 2.93
CA GLN A 407 -20.54 0.30 2.79
C GLN A 407 -21.89 0.61 3.41
#